data_AF-A0A2E8S0M6-F1
#
_entry.id   AF-A0A2E8S0M6-F1
#
_cell.length_a   1.000
_cell.length_b   1.000
_cell.length_c   1.000
_cell.angle_alpha   90.00
_cell.angle_beta   90.00
_cell.angle_gamma   90.00
#
_symmetry.space_group_name_H-M   'P 1'
#
loop_
_entity.id
_entity.type
_entity.pdbx_description
1 polymer ?
#
loop_
_entity_poly.entity_id
_entity_poly.type
_entity_poly.pdbx_seq_one_letter_code
_entity_poly.pdbx_strand_id
1 'polypeptide(L)'
;MAKTTQPPVTDVVLYDGACPFCRAQVTRLRHLLIGTSIEYRSFREEGVLSRFPGLTLSECDRAIQLITPSGTIYSGAAAIVKLLQRTRLGPLVLPYYVPGFRQLGNAIYGFVASNRHLLHGPGTCNDQVCALPAKPAVSWNARGLIIALVLACLVGILVAQPYQWFLDHIPLGFFNALATVGFGLVLGTALGFGLWIGRIRAPAWTLALALLCAATTQGASFYHASPRTELVAPSAEQLAENPQSEYRSRRALPHDHLKIGQPIRGNLVLWVWIFELLLLWLAAFFLARHITSWPQCPDCGQWASRRRIILRPADGNALRANLSNGRMDAIFQDSAGGQATLEVWGLECPEHSHRWISATLQDHDSKGRSRKEHLLDQVPYTGEQWPTN
;
A
#
# COMPACT_ATOMS: atom_id res chain seq x y z
N MET A 1 -3.97 22.42 13.15
CA MET A 1 -5.07 22.76 14.07
C MET A 1 -6.06 21.60 14.08
N ALA A 2 -6.50 21.15 15.25
CA ALA A 2 -7.55 20.15 15.35
C ALA A 2 -8.87 20.82 14.95
N LYS A 3 -9.55 20.30 13.93
CA LYS A 3 -10.83 20.84 13.48
C LYS A 3 -11.93 20.35 14.42
N THR A 4 -12.83 21.22 14.82
CA THR A 4 -13.95 20.89 15.70
C THR A 4 -15.28 21.05 14.97
N THR A 5 -16.26 20.24 15.34
CA THR A 5 -17.63 20.27 14.79
C THR A 5 -18.65 20.01 15.90
N GLN A 6 -19.93 19.98 15.55
CA GLN A 6 -20.99 19.65 16.50
C GLN A 6 -20.73 18.26 17.13
N PRO A 7 -20.72 18.16 18.47
CA PRO A 7 -20.37 16.93 19.16
C PRO A 7 -21.48 15.88 18.99
N PRO A 8 -21.18 14.69 18.45
CA PRO A 8 -22.11 13.56 18.45
C PRO A 8 -22.15 12.88 19.84
N VAL A 9 -23.24 12.15 20.10
CA VAL A 9 -23.41 11.38 21.35
C VAL A 9 -22.40 10.23 21.46
N THR A 10 -22.03 9.63 20.33
CA THR A 10 -21.05 8.55 20.21
C THR A 10 -20.02 8.90 19.14
N ASP A 11 -18.87 8.23 19.13
CA ASP A 11 -17.92 8.42 18.04
C ASP A 11 -18.55 8.10 16.68
N VAL A 12 -18.32 8.95 15.69
CA VAL A 12 -18.84 8.78 14.33
C VAL A 12 -17.68 8.63 13.36
N VAL A 13 -17.65 7.51 12.63
CA VAL A 13 -16.70 7.25 11.55
C VAL A 13 -17.39 7.48 10.22
N LEU A 14 -16.90 8.47 9.47
CA LEU A 14 -17.35 8.76 8.11
C LEU A 14 -16.41 8.13 7.08
N TYR A 15 -17.00 7.42 6.12
CA TYR A 15 -16.26 6.74 5.06
C TYR A 15 -16.97 6.83 3.69
N ASP A 16 -16.25 6.48 2.62
CA ASP A 16 -16.82 6.39 1.28
C ASP A 16 -17.60 5.07 1.12
N GLY A 17 -18.94 5.18 1.05
CA GLY A 17 -19.83 4.04 0.87
C GLY A 17 -19.83 3.50 -0.56
N ALA A 18 -19.42 4.28 -1.56
CA ALA A 18 -19.30 3.83 -2.95
C ALA A 18 -18.01 3.05 -3.18
N CYS A 19 -16.95 3.30 -2.40
CA CYS A 19 -15.66 2.64 -2.55
C CYS A 19 -15.62 1.22 -1.93
N PRO A 20 -15.41 0.14 -2.73
CA PRO A 20 -15.36 -1.24 -2.23
C PRO A 20 -14.25 -1.47 -1.19
N PHE A 21 -13.08 -0.86 -1.41
CA PHE A 21 -11.98 -0.89 -0.45
C PHE A 21 -12.40 -0.29 0.89
N CYS A 22 -12.97 0.92 0.89
CA CYS A 22 -13.39 1.59 2.12
C CYS A 22 -14.47 0.80 2.86
N ARG A 23 -15.47 0.24 2.15
CA ARG A 23 -16.47 -0.64 2.76
C ARG A 23 -15.83 -1.85 3.44
N ALA A 24 -14.94 -2.56 2.74
CA ALA A 24 -14.27 -3.73 3.28
C ALA A 24 -13.45 -3.39 4.55
N GLN A 25 -12.75 -2.26 4.56
CA GLN A 25 -11.99 -1.83 5.75
C GLN A 25 -12.91 -1.44 6.91
N VAL A 26 -14.03 -0.78 6.65
CA VAL A 26 -15.02 -0.45 7.69
C VAL A 26 -15.66 -1.71 8.27
N THR A 27 -15.98 -2.72 7.45
CA THR A 27 -16.46 -4.01 7.95
C THR A 27 -15.44 -4.66 8.88
N ARG A 28 -14.15 -4.69 8.50
CA ARG A 28 -13.08 -5.21 9.37
C ARG A 28 -12.94 -4.39 10.66
N LEU A 29 -13.02 -3.07 10.58
CA LEU A 29 -13.00 -2.18 11.75
C LEU A 29 -14.17 -2.47 12.69
N ARG A 30 -15.39 -2.66 12.17
CA ARG A 30 -16.56 -3.06 12.96
C ARG A 30 -16.32 -4.34 13.73
N HIS A 31 -15.72 -5.36 13.10
CA HIS A 31 -15.37 -6.61 13.77
C HIS A 31 -14.27 -6.45 14.82
N LEU A 32 -13.28 -5.59 14.57
CA LEU A 32 -12.19 -5.35 15.51
C LEU A 32 -12.62 -4.54 16.74
N LEU A 33 -13.65 -3.70 16.58
CA LEU A 33 -14.16 -2.76 17.59
C LEU A 33 -15.47 -3.22 18.22
N ILE A 34 -15.80 -4.51 18.14
CA ILE A 34 -16.98 -5.10 18.79
C ILE A 34 -16.96 -4.75 20.29
N GLY A 35 -18.08 -4.21 20.79
CA GLY A 35 -18.21 -3.77 22.19
C GLY A 35 -17.89 -2.30 22.44
N THR A 36 -17.49 -1.54 21.42
CA THR A 36 -17.35 -0.07 21.51
C THR A 36 -18.53 0.66 20.87
N SER A 37 -18.93 1.79 21.45
CA SER A 37 -20.03 2.63 20.94
C SER A 37 -19.55 3.53 19.79
N ILE A 38 -19.53 2.99 18.57
CA ILE A 38 -19.08 3.69 17.36
C ILE A 38 -20.15 3.60 16.28
N GLU A 39 -20.59 4.76 15.80
CA GLU A 39 -21.49 4.90 14.66
C GLU A 39 -20.66 4.97 13.37
N TYR A 40 -21.02 4.20 12.35
CA TYR A 40 -20.36 4.21 11.05
C TYR A 40 -21.35 4.68 9.98
N ARG A 41 -21.06 5.77 9.29
CA ARG A 41 -21.92 6.36 8.25
C ARG A 41 -21.17 6.61 6.97
N SER A 42 -21.83 6.44 5.84
CA SER A 42 -21.28 6.96 4.60
C SER A 42 -21.49 8.46 4.52
N PHE A 43 -20.46 9.23 4.12
CA PHE A 43 -20.65 10.65 3.84
C PHE A 43 -21.52 10.93 2.60
N ARG A 44 -21.84 9.89 1.82
CA ARG A 44 -22.72 9.97 0.64
C ARG A 44 -24.21 9.84 0.97
N GLU A 45 -24.54 9.42 2.19
CA GLU A 45 -25.93 9.40 2.66
C GLU A 45 -26.45 10.84 2.80
N GLU A 46 -27.67 11.09 2.34
CA GLU A 46 -28.31 12.39 2.45
C GLU A 46 -28.39 12.84 3.92
N GLY A 47 -28.06 14.11 4.18
CA GLY A 47 -28.15 14.69 5.52
C GLY A 47 -26.98 14.35 6.48
N VAL A 48 -26.04 13.46 6.10
CA VAL A 48 -24.92 13.12 6.99
C VAL A 48 -23.89 14.25 7.11
N LEU A 49 -23.52 14.88 6.00
CA LEU A 49 -22.56 15.99 6.03
C LEU A 49 -23.14 17.26 6.68
N SER A 50 -24.45 17.48 6.58
CA SER A 50 -25.11 18.62 7.23
C SER A 50 -25.14 18.51 8.76
N ARG A 51 -25.01 17.30 9.32
CA ARG A 51 -24.88 17.06 10.77
C ARG A 51 -23.54 17.53 11.34
N PHE A 52 -22.51 17.71 10.51
CA PHE A 52 -21.15 18.05 10.95
C PHE A 52 -20.62 19.31 10.24
N PRO A 53 -21.10 20.51 10.61
CA PRO A 53 -20.59 21.76 10.07
C PRO A 53 -19.10 21.88 10.40
N GLY A 54 -18.26 21.93 9.36
CA GLY A 54 -16.80 21.91 9.49
C GLY A 54 -16.12 20.81 8.67
N LEU A 55 -16.84 19.80 8.21
CA LEU A 55 -16.33 18.81 7.26
C LEU A 55 -16.75 19.15 5.83
N THR A 56 -15.78 19.20 4.91
CA THR A 56 -16.09 19.37 3.49
C THR A 56 -16.12 18.03 2.78
N LEU A 57 -16.85 17.96 1.67
CA LEU A 57 -16.91 16.77 0.83
C LEU A 57 -15.51 16.38 0.31
N SER A 58 -14.65 17.36 0.00
CA SER A 58 -13.27 17.10 -0.45
C SER A 58 -12.34 16.59 0.65
N GLU A 59 -12.64 16.84 1.93
CA GLU A 59 -11.92 16.23 3.06
C GLU A 59 -12.35 14.78 3.26
N CYS A 60 -13.66 14.51 3.18
CA CYS A 60 -14.22 13.15 3.31
C CYS A 60 -13.82 12.24 2.15
N ASP A 61 -13.67 12.80 0.94
CA ASP A 61 -13.23 12.03 -0.22
C ASP A 61 -11.74 11.65 -0.14
N ARG A 62 -10.92 12.51 0.47
CA ARG A 62 -9.47 12.27 0.64
C ARG A 62 -9.16 11.22 1.70
N ALA A 63 -9.90 11.19 2.80
CA ALA A 63 -9.57 10.34 3.94
C ALA A 63 -10.80 10.01 4.79
N ILE A 64 -10.72 8.87 5.49
CA ILE A 64 -11.68 8.51 6.54
C ILE A 64 -11.64 9.56 7.65
N GLN A 65 -12.80 9.90 8.20
CA GLN A 65 -12.93 10.89 9.27
C GLN A 65 -13.48 10.22 10.52
N LEU A 66 -12.91 10.54 11.68
CA LEU A 66 -13.41 10.18 12.98
C LEU A 66 -13.81 11.46 13.71
N ILE A 67 -15.07 11.54 14.13
CA ILE A 67 -15.60 12.60 14.97
C ILE A 67 -15.81 12.01 16.35
N THR A 68 -15.17 12.62 17.34
CA THR A 68 -15.27 12.20 18.74
C THR A 68 -16.39 12.95 19.48
N PRO A 69 -16.91 12.44 20.61
CA PRO A 69 -17.92 13.14 21.42
C PRO A 69 -17.50 14.52 21.93
N SER A 70 -16.18 14.81 21.97
CA SER A 70 -15.67 16.16 22.25
C SER A 70 -15.78 17.11 21.03
N GLY A 71 -16.39 16.68 19.94
CA GLY A 71 -16.48 17.41 18.68
C GLY A 71 -15.18 17.46 17.90
N THR A 72 -14.11 16.78 18.33
CA THR A 72 -12.80 16.81 17.66
C THR A 72 -12.79 15.87 16.46
N ILE A 73 -12.31 16.37 15.31
CA ILE A 73 -12.19 15.62 14.06
C ILE A 73 -10.74 15.14 13.89
N TYR A 74 -10.60 13.82 13.70
CA TYR A 74 -9.37 13.17 13.28
C TYR A 74 -9.53 12.65 11.84
N SER A 75 -8.49 12.83 11.02
CA SER A 75 -8.51 12.46 9.59
C SER A 75 -7.45 11.41 9.28
N GLY A 76 -7.78 10.48 8.39
CA GLY A 76 -6.85 9.50 7.80
C GLY A 76 -6.17 8.60 8.83
N ALA A 77 -4.84 8.52 8.78
CA ALA A 77 -4.07 7.69 9.72
C ALA A 77 -4.34 8.05 11.19
N ALA A 78 -4.54 9.34 11.51
CA ALA A 78 -4.83 9.78 12.87
C ALA A 78 -6.19 9.25 13.37
N ALA A 79 -7.19 9.16 12.48
CA ALA A 79 -8.49 8.57 12.81
C ALA A 79 -8.34 7.08 13.16
N ILE A 80 -7.61 6.34 12.33
CA ILE A 80 -7.37 4.89 12.53
C ILE A 80 -6.58 4.65 13.81
N VAL A 81 -5.52 5.41 14.07
CA VAL A 81 -4.73 5.31 15.31
C VAL A 81 -5.60 5.54 16.53
N LYS A 82 -6.45 6.57 16.50
CA LYS A 82 -7.35 6.88 17.63
C LYS A 82 -8.40 5.80 17.88
N LEU A 83 -8.89 5.15 16.82
CA LEU A 83 -9.78 3.99 16.92
C LEU A 83 -9.05 2.78 17.51
N LEU A 84 -7.87 2.44 17.01
CA LEU A 84 -7.09 1.28 17.45
C LEU A 84 -6.61 1.40 18.91
N GLN A 85 -6.37 2.62 19.41
CA GLN A 85 -6.10 2.88 20.83
C GLN A 85 -7.16 2.33 21.78
N ARG A 86 -8.40 2.16 21.31
CA ARG A 86 -9.52 1.64 22.12
C ARG A 86 -9.60 0.11 22.13
N THR A 87 -8.69 -0.55 21.42
CA THR A 87 -8.61 -2.01 21.34
C THR A 87 -7.39 -2.52 22.10
N ARG A 88 -7.26 -3.84 22.23
CA ARG A 88 -6.04 -4.50 22.75
C ARG A 88 -4.79 -4.21 21.93
N LEU A 89 -4.93 -3.67 20.71
CA LEU A 89 -3.82 -3.25 19.84
C LEU A 89 -3.33 -1.82 20.13
N GLY A 90 -3.90 -1.14 21.14
CA GLY A 90 -3.54 0.23 21.50
C GLY A 90 -2.04 0.47 21.72
N PRO A 91 -1.27 -0.46 22.34
CA PRO A 91 0.17 -0.30 22.47
C PRO A 91 0.92 -0.28 21.13
N LEU A 92 0.42 -0.96 20.09
CA LEU A 92 1.07 -1.03 18.78
C LEU A 92 1.01 0.29 18.01
N VAL A 93 0.11 1.20 18.39
CA VAL A 93 -0.05 2.50 17.72
C VAL A 93 0.66 3.65 18.44
N LEU A 94 1.31 3.38 19.59
CA LEU A 94 2.16 4.35 20.30
C LEU A 94 3.29 4.94 19.44
N PRO A 95 4.00 4.17 18.59
CA PRO A 95 5.06 4.71 17.75
C PRO A 95 4.60 5.84 16.81
N TYR A 96 3.30 5.91 16.47
CA TYR A 96 2.76 7.00 15.63
C TYR A 96 2.97 8.39 16.25
N TYR A 97 3.08 8.51 17.58
CA TYR A 97 3.27 9.78 18.26
C TYR A 97 4.73 10.24 18.32
N VAL A 98 5.68 9.37 17.94
CA VAL A 98 7.09 9.72 17.85
C VAL A 98 7.30 10.69 16.66
N PRO A 99 8.08 11.77 16.81
CA PRO A 99 8.42 12.66 15.70
C PRO A 99 9.00 11.86 14.52
N GLY A 100 8.57 12.18 13.29
CA GLY A 100 8.93 11.42 12.08
C GLY A 100 7.97 10.28 11.73
N PHE A 101 7.59 9.43 12.69
CA PHE A 101 6.66 8.32 12.46
C PHE A 101 5.26 8.78 12.11
N ARG A 102 4.80 9.88 12.70
CA ARG A 102 3.53 10.52 12.33
C ARG A 102 3.49 10.90 10.85
N GLN A 103 4.59 11.47 10.35
CA GLN A 103 4.71 11.93 8.96
C GLN A 103 4.74 10.71 8.03
N LEU A 104 5.50 9.68 8.39
CA LEU A 104 5.56 8.43 7.66
C LEU A 104 4.18 7.74 7.60
N GLY A 105 3.48 7.61 8.73
CA GLY A 105 2.15 7.01 8.78
C GLY A 105 1.13 7.79 7.95
N ASN A 106 1.19 9.12 7.96
CA ASN A 106 0.35 9.96 7.11
C ASN A 106 0.70 9.80 5.62
N ALA A 107 1.99 9.69 5.27
CA ALA A 107 2.44 9.48 3.90
C ALA A 107 2.00 8.10 3.37
N ILE A 108 2.18 7.03 4.16
CA ILE A 108 1.74 5.68 3.83
C ILE A 108 0.22 5.65 3.65
N TYR A 109 -0.54 6.26 4.58
CA TYR A 109 -1.99 6.35 4.44
C TYR A 109 -2.39 7.12 3.18
N GLY A 110 -1.76 8.26 2.91
CA GLY A 110 -2.02 9.06 1.70
C GLY A 110 -1.75 8.27 0.43
N PHE A 111 -0.67 7.49 0.39
CA PHE A 111 -0.36 6.58 -0.71
C PHE A 111 -1.43 5.50 -0.87
N VAL A 112 -1.82 4.82 0.21
CA VAL A 112 -2.86 3.77 0.19
C VAL A 112 -4.22 4.34 -0.25
N ALA A 113 -4.61 5.50 0.30
CA ALA A 113 -5.85 6.17 -0.05
C ALA A 113 -5.87 6.58 -1.53
N SER A 114 -4.74 7.05 -2.07
CA SER A 114 -4.61 7.41 -3.49
C SER A 114 -4.64 6.18 -4.40
N ASN A 115 -4.13 5.03 -3.95
CA ASN A 115 -4.08 3.78 -4.71
C ASN A 115 -5.25 2.82 -4.39
N ARG A 116 -6.27 3.26 -3.66
CA ARG A 116 -7.37 2.40 -3.14
C ARG A 116 -8.10 1.61 -4.23
N HIS A 117 -8.17 2.14 -5.44
CA HIS A 117 -8.77 1.50 -6.62
C HIS A 117 -7.89 0.40 -7.24
N LEU A 118 -6.59 0.37 -6.92
CA LEU A 118 -5.66 -0.69 -7.33
C LEU A 118 -5.53 -1.80 -6.28
N LEU A 119 -5.90 -1.50 -5.04
CA LEU A 119 -5.77 -2.40 -3.88
C LEU A 119 -6.97 -3.32 -3.70
N HIS A 120 -8.13 -2.95 -4.23
CA HIS A 120 -9.25 -3.86 -4.47
C HIS A 120 -9.59 -3.74 -5.95
N GLY A 121 -9.70 -4.87 -6.65
CA GLY A 121 -10.17 -4.89 -8.03
C GLY A 121 -11.57 -4.27 -8.16
N PRO A 122 -12.04 -4.05 -9.39
CA PRO A 122 -13.38 -3.53 -9.63
C PRO A 122 -14.37 -4.37 -8.83
N GLY A 123 -15.07 -3.71 -7.92
CA GLY A 123 -16.07 -4.38 -7.10
C GLY A 123 -17.14 -4.96 -8.02
N THR A 124 -17.61 -6.15 -7.68
CA THR A 124 -18.78 -6.78 -8.29
C THR A 124 -19.94 -5.80 -8.35
N CYS A 125 -20.51 -5.67 -9.55
CA CYS A 125 -21.71 -4.91 -9.83
C CYS A 125 -22.88 -5.44 -8.99
N ASN A 126 -23.62 -4.54 -8.34
CA ASN A 126 -24.92 -4.84 -7.75
C ASN A 126 -25.96 -4.46 -8.80
N ASP A 127 -26.25 -5.37 -9.72
CA ASP A 127 -27.51 -5.49 -10.45
C ASP A 127 -27.53 -6.91 -11.01
N GLN A 128 -28.58 -7.68 -10.73
CA GLN A 128 -28.68 -9.13 -10.94
C GLN A 128 -28.78 -9.57 -12.41
N VAL A 129 -28.22 -8.80 -13.36
CA VAL A 129 -28.44 -8.98 -14.81
C VAL A 129 -27.18 -9.41 -15.57
N CYS A 130 -25.99 -9.39 -14.97
CA CYS A 130 -24.78 -9.76 -15.70
C CYS A 130 -24.35 -11.21 -15.41
N ALA A 131 -24.45 -12.08 -16.41
CA ALA A 131 -23.66 -13.31 -16.45
C ALA A 131 -22.18 -12.92 -16.41
N LEU A 132 -21.50 -13.25 -15.31
CA LEU A 132 -20.08 -12.99 -15.18
C LEU A 132 -19.32 -13.85 -16.21
N PRO A 133 -18.35 -13.30 -16.96
CA PRO A 133 -17.36 -14.12 -17.65
C PRO A 133 -16.69 -15.03 -16.61
N ALA A 134 -16.38 -16.26 -17.02
CA ALA A 134 -15.82 -17.28 -16.15
C ALA A 134 -14.70 -16.72 -15.27
N LYS A 135 -14.74 -17.06 -13.98
CA LYS A 135 -13.78 -16.67 -12.96
C LYS A 135 -12.35 -16.74 -13.55
N PRO A 136 -11.58 -15.63 -13.57
CA PRO A 136 -10.29 -15.61 -14.23
C PRO A 136 -9.40 -16.73 -13.68
N ALA A 137 -8.65 -17.37 -14.57
CA ALA A 137 -7.78 -18.49 -14.25
C ALA A 137 -6.92 -18.15 -13.03
N VAL A 138 -6.87 -19.08 -12.08
CA VAL A 138 -6.26 -18.94 -10.76
C VAL A 138 -4.90 -18.24 -10.85
N SER A 139 -4.79 -17.03 -10.30
CA SER A 139 -3.67 -16.08 -10.46
C SER A 139 -2.41 -16.46 -9.66
N TRP A 140 -2.28 -17.72 -9.25
CA TRP A 140 -1.14 -18.19 -8.48
C TRP A 140 -0.84 -19.65 -8.83
N ASN A 141 0.45 -19.96 -8.92
CA ASN A 141 0.94 -21.33 -9.06
C ASN A 141 2.07 -21.56 -8.05
N ALA A 142 2.13 -22.77 -7.49
CA ALA A 142 3.09 -23.08 -6.44
C ALA A 142 4.55 -22.97 -6.91
N ARG A 143 4.82 -23.35 -8.16
CA ARG A 143 6.17 -23.27 -8.76
C ARG A 143 6.68 -21.83 -8.79
N GLY A 144 5.87 -20.89 -9.25
CA GLY A 144 6.18 -19.47 -9.30
C GLY A 144 6.37 -18.85 -7.91
N LEU A 145 5.55 -19.26 -6.93
CA LEU A 145 5.72 -18.82 -5.53
C LEU A 145 7.06 -19.32 -4.96
N ILE A 146 7.42 -20.57 -5.23
CA ILE A 146 8.70 -21.16 -4.79
C ILE A 146 9.87 -20.45 -5.46
N ILE A 147 9.83 -20.26 -6.78
CA ILE A 147 10.89 -19.54 -7.52
C ILE A 147 11.06 -18.12 -6.96
N ALA A 148 9.96 -17.39 -6.74
CA ALA A 148 10.00 -16.06 -6.18
C ALA A 148 10.58 -16.01 -4.77
N LEU A 149 10.17 -16.95 -3.91
CA LEU A 149 10.69 -17.08 -2.55
C LEU A 149 12.19 -17.40 -2.55
N VAL A 150 12.60 -18.43 -3.31
CA VAL A 150 14.00 -18.87 -3.37
C VAL A 150 14.89 -17.77 -3.93
N LEU A 151 14.50 -17.15 -5.04
CA LEU A 151 15.26 -16.06 -5.65
C LEU A 151 15.43 -14.88 -4.68
N ALA A 152 14.34 -14.43 -4.05
CA ALA A 152 14.40 -13.31 -3.12
C ALA A 152 15.16 -13.65 -1.84
N CYS A 153 15.01 -14.85 -1.28
CA CYS A 153 15.79 -15.27 -0.11
C CYS A 153 17.28 -15.41 -0.43
N LEU A 154 17.66 -15.98 -1.58
CA LEU A 154 19.06 -16.07 -2.00
C LEU A 154 19.68 -14.68 -2.16
N VAL A 155 18.99 -13.77 -2.84
CA VAL A 155 19.44 -12.37 -2.98
C VAL A 155 19.53 -11.71 -1.60
N GLY A 156 18.53 -11.88 -0.75
CA GLY A 156 18.52 -11.36 0.62
C GLY A 156 19.72 -11.82 1.44
N ILE A 157 20.04 -13.12 1.41
CA ILE A 157 21.21 -13.68 2.11
C ILE A 157 22.51 -13.11 1.53
N LEU A 158 22.67 -13.09 0.20
CA LEU A 158 23.87 -12.56 -0.46
C LEU A 158 24.11 -11.08 -0.15
N VAL A 159 23.02 -10.31 -0.06
CA VAL A 159 23.05 -8.87 0.15
C VAL A 159 23.13 -8.50 1.64
N ALA A 160 22.81 -9.43 2.55
CA ALA A 160 22.94 -9.23 3.98
C ALA A 160 24.40 -8.97 4.41
N GLN A 161 25.37 -9.59 3.76
CA GLN A 161 26.80 -9.36 4.06
C GLN A 161 27.27 -7.93 3.74
N PRO A 162 27.08 -7.39 2.51
CA PRO A 162 27.43 -6.00 2.21
C PRO A 162 26.56 -5.02 3.00
N TYR A 163 25.31 -5.37 3.32
CA TYR A 163 24.48 -4.58 4.23
C TYR A 163 25.14 -4.45 5.60
N GLN A 164 25.50 -5.57 6.22
CA GLN A 164 26.14 -5.58 7.53
C GLN A 164 27.50 -4.85 7.50
N TRP A 165 28.29 -5.05 6.43
CA TRP A 165 29.54 -4.31 6.23
C TRP A 165 29.31 -2.80 6.17
N PHE A 166 28.28 -2.35 5.43
CA PHE A 166 27.94 -0.94 5.32
C PHE A 166 27.54 -0.35 6.68
N LEU A 167 26.73 -1.08 7.47
CA LEU A 167 26.35 -0.68 8.82
C LEU A 167 27.53 -0.56 9.78
N ASP A 168 28.56 -1.39 9.59
CA ASP A 168 29.74 -1.38 10.44
C ASP A 168 30.70 -0.22 10.08
N HIS A 169 30.73 0.24 8.83
CA HIS A 169 31.72 1.23 8.36
C HIS A 169 31.19 2.67 8.28
N ILE A 170 29.87 2.89 8.35
CA ILE A 170 29.28 4.22 8.22
C ILE A 170 28.62 4.64 9.54
N PRO A 171 29.25 5.53 10.32
CA PRO A 171 28.88 5.80 11.72
C PRO A 171 27.68 6.76 11.89
N LEU A 172 26.82 6.91 10.88
CA LEU A 172 25.74 7.90 10.88
C LEU A 172 24.37 7.22 10.81
N GLY A 173 23.59 7.32 11.89
CA GLY A 173 22.27 6.69 12.00
C GLY A 173 21.25 7.11 10.91
N PHE A 174 21.41 8.28 10.30
CA PHE A 174 20.56 8.71 9.17
C PHE A 174 20.82 7.90 7.88
N PHE A 175 22.06 7.45 7.66
CA PHE A 175 22.39 6.59 6.53
C PHE A 175 21.88 5.16 6.71
N ASN A 176 21.64 4.71 7.96
CA ASN A 176 21.09 3.38 8.22
C ASN A 176 19.70 3.21 7.60
N ALA A 177 18.76 4.13 7.87
CA ALA A 177 17.41 4.05 7.30
C ALA A 177 17.41 4.09 5.76
N LEU A 178 18.25 4.94 5.16
CA LEU A 178 18.37 5.03 3.70
C LEU A 178 18.97 3.75 3.11
N ALA A 179 19.98 3.18 3.77
CA ALA A 179 20.55 1.90 3.39
C ALA A 179 19.51 0.78 3.49
N THR A 180 18.79 0.65 4.62
CA THR A 180 17.72 -0.33 4.80
C THR A 180 16.66 -0.24 3.69
N VAL A 181 16.26 0.98 3.30
CA VAL A 181 15.34 1.17 2.16
C VAL A 181 15.99 0.70 0.86
N GLY A 182 17.24 1.08 0.59
CA GLY A 182 17.97 0.65 -0.61
C GLY A 182 18.09 -0.87 -0.73
N PHE A 183 18.41 -1.56 0.37
CA PHE A 183 18.44 -3.02 0.44
C PHE A 183 17.06 -3.65 0.28
N GLY A 184 16.03 -3.01 0.84
CA GLY A 184 14.64 -3.40 0.63
C GLY A 184 14.22 -3.28 -0.84
N LEU A 185 14.71 -2.26 -1.55
CA LEU A 185 14.49 -2.15 -3.00
C LEU A 185 15.18 -3.29 -3.75
N VAL A 186 16.45 -3.62 -3.47
CA VAL A 186 17.12 -4.78 -4.12
C VAL A 186 16.33 -6.08 -3.92
N LEU A 187 15.85 -6.30 -2.70
CA LEU A 187 15.01 -7.43 -2.37
C LEU A 187 13.67 -7.41 -3.12
N GLY A 188 13.05 -6.23 -3.23
CA GLY A 188 11.82 -6.00 -3.98
C GLY A 188 11.96 -6.27 -5.48
N THR A 189 13.11 -5.97 -6.09
CA THR A 189 13.39 -6.31 -7.49
C THR A 189 13.45 -7.81 -7.69
N ALA A 190 14.17 -8.52 -6.81
CA ALA A 190 14.28 -9.98 -6.87
C ALA A 190 12.92 -10.66 -6.68
N LEU A 191 12.17 -10.26 -5.67
CA LEU A 191 10.82 -10.78 -5.42
C LEU A 191 9.87 -10.44 -6.57
N GLY A 192 9.88 -9.20 -7.05
CA GLY A 192 9.05 -8.75 -8.16
C GLY A 192 9.32 -9.54 -9.44
N PHE A 193 10.60 -9.77 -9.77
CA PHE A 193 10.99 -10.56 -10.94
C PHE A 193 10.59 -12.03 -10.80
N GLY A 194 10.78 -12.63 -9.63
CA GLY A 194 10.33 -14.00 -9.37
C GLY A 194 8.81 -14.16 -9.49
N LEU A 195 8.04 -13.20 -8.96
CA LEU A 195 6.58 -13.17 -9.13
C LEU A 195 6.16 -12.92 -10.58
N TRP A 196 6.94 -12.11 -11.30
CA TRP A 196 6.74 -11.84 -12.72
C TRP A 196 6.91 -13.12 -13.55
N ILE A 197 8.00 -13.87 -13.36
CA ILE A 197 8.20 -15.19 -13.98
C ILE A 197 7.05 -16.14 -13.60
N GLY A 198 6.66 -16.12 -12.32
CA GLY A 198 5.57 -16.94 -11.79
C GLY A 198 4.16 -16.51 -12.22
N ARG A 199 4.00 -15.40 -12.94
CA ARG A 199 2.71 -14.81 -13.34
C ARG A 199 1.77 -14.54 -12.15
N ILE A 200 2.34 -14.21 -10.99
CA ILE A 200 1.57 -13.97 -9.76
C ILE A 200 1.33 -12.47 -9.59
N ARG A 201 0.06 -12.07 -9.58
CA ARG A 201 -0.37 -10.67 -9.42
C ARG A 201 -1.08 -10.38 -8.10
N ALA A 202 -1.43 -11.42 -7.36
CA ALA A 202 -2.21 -11.29 -6.12
C ALA A 202 -1.40 -10.58 -5.03
N PRO A 203 -1.88 -9.42 -4.52
CA PRO A 203 -1.11 -8.59 -3.58
C PRO A 203 -0.86 -9.30 -2.23
N ALA A 204 -1.74 -10.22 -1.84
CA ALA A 204 -1.58 -10.99 -0.61
C ALA A 204 -0.32 -11.86 -0.62
N TRP A 205 -0.02 -12.51 -1.74
CA TRP A 205 1.20 -13.32 -1.89
C TRP A 205 2.45 -12.46 -1.90
N THR A 206 2.43 -11.32 -2.61
CA THR A 206 3.54 -10.36 -2.59
C THR A 206 3.81 -9.86 -1.17
N LEU A 207 2.76 -9.53 -0.41
CA LEU A 207 2.87 -9.04 0.96
C LEU A 207 3.51 -10.09 1.88
N ALA A 208 3.03 -11.33 1.82
CA ALA A 208 3.52 -12.43 2.64
C ALA A 208 4.97 -12.82 2.30
N LEU A 209 5.27 -12.97 1.01
CA LEU A 209 6.63 -13.31 0.56
C LEU A 209 7.63 -12.19 0.87
N ALA A 210 7.24 -10.93 0.70
CA ALA A 210 8.09 -9.80 1.08
C ALA A 210 8.44 -9.84 2.56
N LEU A 211 7.48 -10.18 3.44
CA LEU A 211 7.72 -10.25 4.88
C LEU A 211 8.70 -11.38 5.22
N LEU A 212 8.48 -12.56 4.65
CA LEU A 212 9.35 -13.71 4.82
C LEU A 212 10.78 -13.40 4.36
N CYS A 213 10.93 -12.83 3.16
CA CYS A 213 12.24 -12.49 2.62
C CYS A 213 12.93 -11.39 3.43
N ALA A 214 12.19 -10.40 3.91
CA ALA A 214 12.71 -9.34 4.77
C ALA A 214 13.21 -9.91 6.11
N ALA A 215 12.41 -10.78 6.74
CA ALA A 215 12.80 -11.46 7.97
C ALA A 215 14.04 -12.34 7.77
N THR A 216 14.12 -13.09 6.67
CA THR A 216 15.30 -13.89 6.32
C THR A 216 16.54 -13.03 6.11
N THR A 217 16.42 -11.91 5.39
CA THR A 217 17.53 -10.98 5.12
C THR A 217 18.06 -10.37 6.42
N GLN A 218 17.15 -9.93 7.28
CA GLN A 218 17.52 -9.38 8.58
C GLN A 218 18.14 -10.44 9.50
N GLY A 219 17.60 -11.66 9.50
CA GLY A 219 18.18 -12.81 10.21
C GLY A 219 19.59 -13.14 9.73
N ALA A 220 19.83 -13.12 8.41
CA ALA A 220 21.16 -13.32 7.83
C ALA A 220 22.12 -12.18 8.21
N SER A 221 21.65 -10.93 8.24
CA SER A 221 22.45 -9.80 8.71
C SER A 221 22.90 -9.99 10.16
N PHE A 222 21.98 -10.43 11.04
CA PHE A 222 22.31 -10.76 12.43
C PHE A 222 23.31 -11.89 12.55
N TYR A 223 23.15 -12.94 11.73
CA TYR A 223 24.11 -14.04 11.71
C TYR A 223 25.53 -13.56 11.35
N HIS A 224 25.65 -12.64 10.39
CA HIS A 224 26.94 -12.03 10.04
C HIS A 224 27.49 -11.07 11.10
N ALA A 225 26.62 -10.42 11.87
CA ALA A 225 27.01 -9.53 12.97
C ALA A 225 27.47 -10.30 14.22
N SER A 226 26.88 -11.48 14.49
CA SER A 226 27.06 -12.25 15.72
C SER A 226 28.51 -12.59 16.10
N PRO A 227 29.42 -12.94 15.17
CA PRO A 227 30.82 -13.24 15.51
C PRO A 227 31.61 -12.01 15.95
N ARG A 228 31.14 -10.80 15.63
CA ARG A 228 31.82 -9.52 15.94
C ARG A 228 31.32 -8.86 17.23
N THR A 229 30.32 -9.46 17.86
CA THR A 229 29.80 -9.05 19.16
C THR A 229 30.45 -9.88 20.26
N GLU A 230 31.48 -9.33 20.90
CA GLU A 230 32.07 -9.93 22.10
C GLU A 230 31.27 -9.51 23.33
N LEU A 231 30.90 -10.47 24.18
CA LEU A 231 30.36 -10.19 25.50
C LEU A 231 31.52 -9.91 26.45
N VAL A 232 31.70 -8.65 26.83
CA VAL A 232 32.70 -8.26 27.81
C VAL A 232 32.09 -8.39 29.19
N ALA A 233 32.64 -9.31 29.98
CA ALA A 233 32.35 -9.41 31.40
C ALA A 233 32.84 -8.14 32.11
N PRO A 234 32.07 -7.58 33.07
CA PRO A 234 32.54 -6.46 33.88
C PRO A 234 33.78 -6.88 34.69
N SER A 235 34.74 -5.96 34.82
CA SER A 235 35.93 -6.22 35.65
C SER A 235 35.55 -6.35 37.13
N ALA A 236 36.42 -6.99 37.93
CA ALA A 236 36.19 -7.11 39.37
C ALA A 236 36.02 -5.74 40.06
N GLU A 237 36.75 -4.71 39.62
CA GLU A 237 36.57 -3.32 40.08
C GLU A 237 35.20 -2.75 39.68
N GLN A 238 34.73 -3.00 38.46
CA GLN A 238 33.41 -2.53 38.00
C GLN A 238 32.25 -3.22 38.74
N LEU A 239 32.41 -4.49 39.11
CA LEU A 239 31.47 -5.22 39.97
C LEU A 239 31.52 -4.73 41.41
N ALA A 240 32.69 -4.30 41.91
CA ALA A 240 32.84 -3.73 43.24
C ALA A 240 32.22 -2.33 43.35
N GLU A 241 32.38 -1.48 42.33
CA GLU A 241 31.78 -0.14 42.28
C GLU A 241 30.28 -0.17 41.98
N ASN A 242 29.84 -1.12 41.15
CA ASN A 242 28.42 -1.32 40.84
C ASN A 242 28.11 -2.83 40.73
N PRO A 243 27.56 -3.43 41.81
CA PRO A 243 27.19 -4.85 41.82
C PRO A 243 26.13 -5.23 40.78
N GLN A 244 25.43 -4.25 40.20
CA GLN A 244 24.49 -4.45 39.09
C GLN A 244 25.12 -4.22 37.71
N SER A 245 26.45 -4.22 37.59
CA SER A 245 27.10 -4.11 36.30
C SER A 245 26.82 -5.35 35.44
N GLU A 246 26.06 -5.15 34.35
CA GLU A 246 25.72 -6.21 33.39
C GLU A 246 26.83 -6.41 32.34
N TYR A 247 26.88 -7.61 31.75
CA TYR A 247 27.69 -7.91 30.57
C TYR A 247 27.42 -6.89 29.46
N ARG A 248 28.47 -6.27 28.93
CA ARG A 248 28.35 -5.30 27.82
C ARG A 248 28.78 -5.95 26.52
N SER A 249 27.98 -5.81 25.46
CA SER A 249 28.42 -6.18 24.11
C SER A 249 29.42 -5.14 23.58
N ARG A 250 30.66 -5.53 23.33
CA ARG A 250 31.62 -4.72 22.58
C ARG A 250 31.49 -5.12 21.11
N ARG A 251 31.01 -4.21 20.26
CA ARG A 251 31.10 -4.38 18.81
C ARG A 251 32.56 -4.09 18.45
N ALA A 252 33.33 -5.09 18.05
CA ALA A 252 34.75 -4.93 17.72
C ALA A 252 34.89 -4.11 16.42
N LEU A 253 34.92 -2.79 16.52
CA LEU A 253 35.32 -1.90 15.42
C LEU A 253 36.83 -1.64 15.54
N PRO A 254 37.64 -1.80 14.47
CA PRO A 254 39.10 -1.66 14.51
C PRO A 254 39.60 -0.23 14.80
N HIS A 255 38.71 0.74 14.92
CA HIS A 255 39.06 2.16 15.00
C HIS A 255 38.38 2.82 16.20
N ASP A 256 39.20 3.11 17.21
CA ASP A 256 38.91 3.62 18.56
C ASP A 256 38.35 5.07 18.61
N HIS A 257 37.68 5.55 17.57
CA HIS A 257 37.42 6.99 17.39
C HIS A 257 35.98 7.43 17.65
N LEU A 258 35.05 6.51 17.94
CA LEU A 258 33.65 6.84 18.18
C LEU A 258 33.23 6.49 19.61
N LYS A 259 33.11 7.53 20.46
CA LYS A 259 32.27 7.52 21.66
C LYS A 259 30.78 7.43 21.29
N ILE A 260 30.37 6.38 20.56
CA ILE A 260 28.96 6.06 20.33
C ILE A 260 28.75 4.62 20.80
N GLY A 261 28.51 4.52 22.10
CA GLY A 261 28.28 3.29 22.84
C GLY A 261 27.34 3.56 24.01
N GLN A 262 26.32 4.41 23.81
CA GLN A 262 25.19 4.41 24.72
C GLN A 262 24.54 3.02 24.59
N PRO A 263 24.52 2.21 25.66
CA PRO A 263 23.84 0.92 25.59
C PRO A 263 22.38 1.22 25.25
N ILE A 264 21.92 0.71 24.11
CA ILE A 264 20.50 0.75 23.80
C ILE A 264 19.85 -0.18 24.84
N ARG A 265 19.31 0.41 25.92
CA ARG A 265 18.78 -0.33 27.06
C ARG A 265 17.40 -0.94 26.72
N GLY A 266 17.21 -2.20 27.08
CA GLY A 266 15.90 -2.87 27.08
C GLY A 266 15.19 -2.90 25.71
N ASN A 267 13.86 -2.73 25.74
CA ASN A 267 12.97 -2.89 24.58
C ASN A 267 13.26 -1.94 23.39
N LEU A 268 14.07 -0.89 23.57
CA LEU A 268 14.39 0.07 22.50
C LEU A 268 15.12 -0.59 21.33
N VAL A 269 15.99 -1.59 21.60
CA VAL A 269 16.66 -2.38 20.56
C VAL A 269 15.65 -3.11 19.69
N LEU A 270 14.67 -3.75 20.32
CA LEU A 270 13.61 -4.49 19.63
C LEU A 270 12.79 -3.54 18.75
N TRP A 271 12.50 -2.32 19.20
CA TRP A 271 11.80 -1.32 18.39
C TRP A 271 12.59 -0.86 17.17
N VAL A 272 13.90 -0.66 17.30
CA VAL A 272 14.77 -0.33 16.16
C VAL A 272 14.75 -1.46 15.14
N TRP A 273 14.86 -2.72 15.60
CA TRP A 273 14.82 -3.88 14.71
C TRP A 273 13.47 -4.12 14.05
N ILE A 274 12.37 -3.90 14.78
CA ILE A 274 11.02 -3.96 14.21
C ILE A 274 10.86 -2.87 13.15
N PHE A 275 11.37 -1.67 13.41
CA PHE A 275 11.31 -0.58 12.45
C PHE A 275 12.14 -0.86 11.20
N GLU A 276 13.34 -1.39 11.37
CA GLU A 276 14.21 -1.83 10.28
C GLU A 276 13.55 -2.92 9.42
N LEU A 277 12.95 -3.93 10.06
CA LEU A 277 12.16 -4.96 9.39
C LEU A 277 11.01 -4.36 8.58
N LEU A 278 10.30 -3.40 9.18
CA LEU A 278 9.16 -2.73 8.57
C LEU A 278 9.60 -1.95 7.33
N LEU A 279 10.71 -1.21 7.39
CA LEU A 279 11.25 -0.47 6.25
C LEU A 279 11.66 -1.42 5.12
N LEU A 280 12.40 -2.47 5.45
CA LEU A 280 12.86 -3.48 4.50
C LEU A 280 11.66 -4.17 3.81
N TRP A 281 10.67 -4.57 4.62
CA TRP A 281 9.46 -5.23 4.15
C TRP A 281 8.62 -4.31 3.24
N LEU A 282 8.34 -3.08 3.67
CA LEU A 282 7.51 -2.16 2.89
C LEU A 282 8.19 -1.77 1.58
N ALA A 283 9.49 -1.48 1.59
CA ALA A 283 10.24 -1.19 0.37
C ALA A 283 10.20 -2.36 -0.62
N ALA A 284 10.44 -3.59 -0.13
CA ALA A 284 10.38 -4.79 -0.96
C ALA A 284 8.97 -5.03 -1.51
N PHE A 285 7.93 -4.90 -0.68
CA PHE A 285 6.54 -5.07 -1.08
C PHE A 285 6.12 -4.08 -2.17
N PHE A 286 6.36 -2.78 -1.97
CA PHE A 286 5.91 -1.76 -2.91
C PHE A 286 6.61 -1.88 -4.26
N LEU A 287 7.92 -2.15 -4.28
CA LEU A 287 8.63 -2.35 -5.54
C LEU A 287 8.20 -3.63 -6.25
N ALA A 288 8.08 -4.75 -5.53
CA ALA A 288 7.58 -5.99 -6.11
C ALA A 288 6.15 -5.82 -6.65
N ARG A 289 5.31 -5.05 -5.96
CA ARG A 289 3.95 -4.74 -6.42
C ARG A 289 3.96 -3.86 -7.66
N HIS A 290 4.87 -2.90 -7.74
CA HIS A 290 5.04 -2.07 -8.93
C HIS A 290 5.44 -2.94 -10.13
N ILE A 291 6.41 -3.83 -9.98
CA ILE A 291 6.85 -4.78 -11.03
C ILE A 291 5.73 -5.74 -11.45
N THR A 292 4.85 -6.13 -10.53
CA THR A 292 3.70 -7.01 -10.82
C THR A 292 2.40 -6.24 -11.11
N SER A 293 2.46 -4.91 -11.26
CA SER A 293 1.28 -4.10 -11.55
C SER A 293 0.85 -4.19 -13.02
N TRP A 294 1.71 -4.75 -13.87
CA TRP A 294 1.45 -4.98 -15.29
C TRP A 294 0.11 -5.73 -15.51
N PRO A 295 -0.60 -5.43 -16.60
CA PRO A 295 -1.85 -6.11 -16.89
C PRO A 295 -1.59 -7.56 -17.33
N GLN A 296 -2.50 -8.44 -16.97
CA GLN A 296 -2.52 -9.83 -17.43
C GLN A 296 -3.75 -10.07 -18.31
N CYS A 297 -3.61 -11.00 -19.25
CA CYS A 297 -4.73 -11.51 -20.02
C CYS A 297 -5.75 -12.20 -19.07
N PRO A 298 -7.04 -11.83 -19.12
CA PRO A 298 -8.07 -12.46 -18.29
C PRO A 298 -8.21 -13.97 -18.51
N ASP A 299 -7.96 -14.44 -19.74
CA ASP A 299 -8.19 -15.83 -20.13
C ASP A 299 -7.03 -16.75 -19.74
N CYS A 300 -5.78 -16.37 -20.02
CA CYS A 300 -4.61 -17.23 -19.79
C CYS A 300 -3.62 -16.75 -18.72
N GLY A 301 -3.79 -15.54 -18.17
CA GLY A 301 -2.91 -15.00 -17.13
C GLY A 301 -1.50 -14.61 -17.61
N GLN A 302 -1.23 -14.61 -18.92
CA GLN A 302 0.00 -14.08 -19.50
C GLN A 302 0.09 -12.56 -19.32
N TRP A 303 1.32 -12.04 -19.20
CA TRP A 303 1.55 -10.59 -19.22
C TRP A 303 1.16 -10.03 -20.60
N ALA A 304 0.29 -9.03 -20.59
CA ALA A 304 -0.22 -8.39 -21.79
C ALA A 304 0.51 -7.05 -22.05
N SER A 305 0.67 -6.68 -23.33
CA SER A 305 1.11 -5.34 -23.68
C SER A 305 -0.04 -4.37 -23.42
N ARG A 306 0.27 -3.14 -22.97
CA ARG A 306 -0.73 -2.07 -22.83
C ARG A 306 -0.48 -0.99 -23.86
N ARG A 307 -1.53 -0.58 -24.57
CA ARG A 307 -1.53 0.58 -25.45
C ARG A 307 -2.43 1.66 -24.85
N ARG A 308 -1.92 2.88 -24.73
CA ARG A 308 -2.73 4.03 -24.32
C ARG A 308 -3.22 4.77 -25.55
N ILE A 309 -4.52 5.00 -25.63
CA ILE A 309 -5.18 5.81 -26.65
C ILE A 309 -5.92 6.91 -25.90
N ILE A 310 -5.68 8.17 -26.25
CA ILE A 310 -6.34 9.32 -25.63
C ILE A 310 -7.28 9.91 -26.65
N LEU A 311 -8.56 9.95 -26.32
CA LEU A 311 -9.62 10.48 -27.18
C LEU A 311 -10.26 11.68 -26.49
N ARG A 312 -10.78 12.61 -27.29
CA ARG A 312 -11.55 13.76 -26.80
C ARG A 312 -12.98 13.66 -27.35
N PRO A 313 -13.90 12.99 -26.63
CA PRO A 313 -15.28 12.87 -27.06
C PRO A 313 -15.94 14.26 -27.16
N ALA A 314 -16.81 14.45 -28.15
CA ALA A 314 -17.55 15.70 -28.31
C ALA A 314 -18.53 15.91 -27.13
N ASP A 315 -19.24 14.85 -26.72
CA ASP A 315 -20.14 14.85 -25.57
C ASP A 315 -19.93 13.61 -24.69
N GLY A 316 -19.49 13.83 -23.45
CA GLY A 316 -19.32 12.78 -22.46
C GLY A 316 -20.62 12.07 -22.07
N ASN A 317 -21.77 12.75 -22.11
CA ASN A 317 -23.08 12.14 -21.80
C ASN A 317 -23.56 11.23 -22.93
N ALA A 318 -23.43 11.66 -24.18
CA ALA A 318 -23.72 10.82 -25.34
C ALA A 318 -22.84 9.57 -25.35
N LEU A 319 -21.55 9.70 -25.04
CA LEU A 319 -20.64 8.56 -24.89
C LEU A 319 -21.11 7.59 -23.80
N ARG A 320 -21.50 8.08 -22.61
CA ARG A 320 -22.05 7.25 -21.52
C ARG A 320 -23.28 6.48 -22.00
N ALA A 321 -24.21 7.14 -22.68
CA ALA A 321 -25.44 6.52 -23.19
C ALA A 321 -25.15 5.45 -24.26
N ASN A 322 -24.20 5.71 -25.16
CA ASN A 322 -23.81 4.73 -26.17
C ASN A 322 -23.18 3.47 -25.53
N LEU A 323 -22.33 3.64 -24.53
CA LEU A 323 -21.71 2.54 -23.80
C LEU A 323 -22.72 1.75 -22.97
N SER A 324 -23.67 2.40 -22.30
CA SER A 324 -24.74 1.70 -21.57
C SER A 324 -25.64 0.89 -22.51
N ASN A 325 -25.76 1.31 -23.77
CA ASN A 325 -26.50 0.60 -24.81
C ASN A 325 -25.66 -0.48 -25.54
N GLY A 326 -24.45 -0.78 -25.07
CA GLY A 326 -23.58 -1.84 -25.63
C GLY A 326 -22.88 -1.46 -26.94
N ARG A 327 -22.93 -0.20 -27.36
CA ARG A 327 -22.27 0.28 -28.60
C ARG A 327 -20.80 0.62 -28.35
N MET A 328 -19.96 -0.41 -28.26
CA MET A 328 -18.52 -0.26 -27.98
C MET A 328 -17.76 0.48 -29.09
N ASP A 329 -18.20 0.36 -30.35
CA ASP A 329 -17.59 1.04 -31.49
C ASP A 329 -17.69 2.57 -31.40
N ALA A 330 -18.66 3.09 -30.63
CA ALA A 330 -18.87 4.52 -30.43
C ALA A 330 -17.68 5.19 -29.71
N ILE A 331 -16.84 4.43 -28.99
CA ILE A 331 -15.63 4.92 -28.33
C ILE A 331 -14.70 5.63 -29.31
N PHE A 332 -14.59 5.09 -30.53
CA PHE A 332 -13.61 5.53 -31.53
C PHE A 332 -14.23 6.37 -32.65
N GLN A 333 -15.55 6.56 -32.66
CA GLN A 333 -16.26 7.29 -33.72
C GLN A 333 -16.50 8.77 -33.40
N ASP A 334 -16.37 9.19 -32.13
CA ASP A 334 -16.76 10.53 -31.66
C ASP A 334 -15.59 11.41 -31.19
N SER A 335 -14.42 11.32 -31.83
CA SER A 335 -13.22 12.09 -31.43
C SER A 335 -13.19 13.50 -32.04
N ALA A 336 -14.13 14.37 -31.63
CA ALA A 336 -14.19 15.76 -32.08
C ALA A 336 -14.06 16.76 -30.90
N GLY A 337 -12.84 16.92 -30.39
CA GLY A 337 -12.37 18.16 -29.76
C GLY A 337 -13.09 18.66 -28.49
N GLY A 338 -13.87 17.83 -27.79
CA GLY A 338 -14.57 18.23 -26.57
C GLY A 338 -13.66 18.50 -25.36
N GLN A 339 -14.27 19.02 -24.28
CA GLN A 339 -13.57 19.33 -23.02
C GLN A 339 -13.29 18.07 -22.17
N ALA A 340 -14.01 16.98 -22.43
CA ALA A 340 -13.78 15.71 -21.75
C ALA A 340 -12.60 14.96 -22.37
N THR A 341 -11.84 14.24 -21.55
CA THR A 341 -10.72 13.38 -21.96
C THR A 341 -11.06 11.94 -21.65
N LEU A 342 -11.10 11.09 -22.67
CA LEU A 342 -11.28 9.65 -22.54
C LEU A 342 -9.93 8.94 -22.69
N GLU A 343 -9.45 8.32 -21.62
CA GLU A 343 -8.26 7.48 -21.64
C GLU A 343 -8.69 6.02 -21.85
N VAL A 344 -8.39 5.48 -23.03
CA VAL A 344 -8.63 4.09 -23.40
C VAL A 344 -7.32 3.32 -23.30
N TRP A 345 -7.34 2.26 -22.50
CA TRP A 345 -6.27 1.31 -22.34
C TRP A 345 -6.61 0.04 -23.11
N GLY A 346 -5.90 -0.19 -24.20
CA GLY A 346 -5.93 -1.44 -24.95
C GLY A 346 -4.96 -2.46 -24.36
N LEU A 347 -5.38 -3.71 -24.28
CA LEU A 347 -4.57 -4.85 -23.86
C LEU A 347 -4.48 -5.85 -25.01
N GLU A 348 -3.26 -6.25 -25.34
CA GLU A 348 -3.01 -7.31 -26.32
C GLU A 348 -2.27 -8.47 -25.65
N CYS A 349 -2.83 -9.67 -25.82
CA CYS A 349 -2.20 -10.90 -25.37
C CYS A 349 -1.30 -11.44 -26.48
N PRO A 350 -0.09 -11.94 -26.19
CA PRO A 350 0.74 -12.61 -27.19
C PRO A 350 0.19 -13.96 -27.65
N GLU A 351 -0.69 -14.60 -26.88
CA GLU A 351 -1.26 -15.93 -27.19
C GLU A 351 -2.68 -15.88 -27.79
N HIS A 352 -3.44 -14.83 -27.51
CA HIS A 352 -4.84 -14.69 -27.97
C HIS A 352 -4.97 -13.53 -28.95
N SER A 353 -5.74 -13.74 -30.02
CA SER A 353 -6.04 -12.70 -31.02
C SER A 353 -7.05 -11.66 -30.52
N HIS A 354 -7.77 -11.95 -29.44
CA HIS A 354 -8.75 -11.05 -28.86
C HIS A 354 -8.09 -9.93 -28.05
N ARG A 355 -8.61 -8.71 -28.23
CA ARG A 355 -8.14 -7.50 -27.55
C ARG A 355 -9.09 -7.15 -26.43
N TRP A 356 -8.57 -6.49 -25.40
CA TRP A 356 -9.39 -6.00 -24.30
C TRP A 356 -9.23 -4.49 -24.17
N ILE A 357 -10.31 -3.80 -23.82
CA ILE A 357 -10.31 -2.36 -23.59
C ILE A 357 -10.79 -2.03 -22.20
N SER A 358 -10.13 -1.05 -21.59
CA SER A 358 -10.59 -0.39 -20.37
C SER A 358 -10.64 1.10 -20.64
N ALA A 359 -11.68 1.80 -20.22
CA ALA A 359 -11.88 3.20 -20.57
C ALA A 359 -12.15 4.02 -19.31
N THR A 360 -11.39 5.09 -19.13
CA THR A 360 -11.57 6.06 -18.06
C THR A 360 -11.90 7.41 -18.65
N LEU A 361 -13.08 7.94 -18.33
CA LEU A 361 -13.48 9.27 -18.72
C LEU A 361 -13.11 10.25 -17.62
N GLN A 362 -12.43 11.33 -18.01
CA GLN A 362 -12.15 12.49 -17.19
C GLN A 362 -12.92 13.67 -17.77
N ASP A 363 -13.89 14.15 -17.01
CA ASP A 363 -14.77 15.25 -17.40
C ASP A 363 -14.62 16.42 -16.43
N HIS A 364 -15.02 17.63 -16.83
CA HIS A 364 -15.01 18.81 -15.97
C HIS A 364 -16.45 19.23 -15.66
N ASP A 365 -16.78 19.39 -14.38
CA ASP A 365 -18.08 19.93 -14.00
C ASP A 365 -18.21 21.42 -14.36
N SER A 366 -19.43 21.96 -14.27
CA SER A 366 -19.72 23.39 -14.52
C SER A 366 -18.98 24.36 -13.58
N LYS A 367 -18.31 23.83 -12.53
CA LYS A 367 -17.50 24.56 -11.56
C LYS A 367 -15.98 24.32 -11.78
N GLY A 368 -15.60 23.68 -12.89
CA GLY A 368 -14.21 23.41 -13.29
C GLY A 368 -13.54 22.24 -12.56
N ARG A 369 -14.26 21.48 -11.71
CA ARG A 369 -13.69 20.33 -10.99
C ARG A 369 -13.63 19.13 -11.92
N SER A 370 -12.47 18.48 -11.96
CA SER A 370 -12.32 17.25 -12.73
C SER A 370 -12.96 16.06 -12.02
N ARG A 371 -13.81 15.31 -12.71
CA ARG A 371 -14.37 14.02 -12.29
C ARG A 371 -13.78 12.91 -13.14
N LYS A 372 -13.12 11.93 -12.51
CA LYS A 372 -12.65 10.72 -13.17
C LYS A 372 -13.62 9.57 -12.89
N GLU A 373 -14.01 8.87 -13.95
CA GLU A 373 -14.96 7.77 -13.91
C GLU A 373 -14.44 6.63 -14.78
N HIS A 374 -14.40 5.42 -14.22
CA HIS A 374 -14.11 4.21 -15.00
C HIS A 374 -15.40 3.76 -15.69
N LEU A 375 -15.42 3.83 -17.02
CA LEU A 375 -16.58 3.47 -17.82
C LEU A 375 -16.58 2.00 -18.21
N LEU A 376 -15.39 1.45 -18.48
CA LEU A 376 -15.21 0.07 -18.92
C LEU A 376 -14.01 -0.53 -18.23
N ASP A 377 -14.13 -1.78 -17.79
CA ASP A 377 -13.03 -2.55 -17.25
C ASP A 377 -12.92 -3.88 -17.98
N GLN A 378 -11.78 -4.07 -18.66
CA GLN A 378 -11.43 -5.29 -19.39
C GLN A 378 -12.61 -5.91 -20.17
N VAL A 379 -13.16 -5.16 -21.12
CA VAL A 379 -14.21 -5.64 -22.04
C VAL A 379 -13.57 -6.10 -23.34
N PRO A 380 -13.99 -7.23 -23.94
CA PRO A 380 -13.43 -7.67 -25.22
C PRO A 380 -13.75 -6.67 -26.33
N TYR A 381 -12.77 -6.37 -27.16
CA TYR A 381 -12.88 -5.50 -28.33
C TYR A 381 -12.81 -6.33 -29.61
N THR A 382 -13.83 -6.20 -30.44
CA THR A 382 -14.02 -6.98 -31.69
C THR A 382 -13.43 -6.31 -32.92
N GLY A 383 -12.88 -5.10 -32.81
CA GLY A 383 -12.31 -4.39 -33.97
C GLY A 383 -11.01 -5.03 -34.48
N GLU A 384 -10.91 -5.17 -35.80
CA GLU A 384 -9.77 -5.80 -36.49
C GLU A 384 -8.44 -5.08 -36.27
N GLN A 385 -8.45 -3.75 -36.08
CA GLN A 385 -7.26 -2.94 -35.81
C GLN A 385 -7.50 -1.93 -34.68
N TRP A 386 -6.44 -1.58 -33.96
CA TRP A 386 -6.48 -0.40 -33.09
C TRP A 386 -6.59 0.83 -33.97
N PRO A 387 -7.48 1.77 -33.64
CA PRO A 387 -7.51 3.06 -34.32
C PRO A 387 -6.15 3.73 -34.16
N THR A 388 -5.65 4.26 -35.27
CA THR A 388 -4.45 5.11 -35.30
C THR A 388 -4.78 6.46 -34.71
N ASN A 389 -3.87 7.00 -33.89
CA ASN A 389 -4.00 8.33 -33.29
C ASN A 389 -4.20 9.43 -34.32
#